data_AF-A0A8C4F193-F1
#
_entry.id   AF-A0A8C4F193-F1
#
_cell.length_a   1.000
_cell.length_b   1.000
_cell.length_c   1.000
_cell.angle_alpha   90.00
_cell.angle_beta   90.00
_cell.angle_gamma   90.00
#
_symmetry.space_group_name_H-M   'P 1'
#
loop_
_entity.id
_entity.type
_entity.pdbx_description
1 polymer ?
#
loop_
_entity_poly.entity_id
_entity_poly.type
_entity_poly.pdbx_seq_one_letter_code
_entity_poly.pdbx_strand_id
1 'polypeptide(L)'
;MASKRRPDESRVTEKKRKKKNCVETAELTSVVEDEQLKRAVREAWSQRTHYSQGDLELDCHPFPHCIIRNFLGSETFVENLQRELLGLNFHEKSNDLYKFKQSDDLKKRTEQHIAGLRAALFGRFRSWLGGVLGVELEPTVDISCARYEYTDVLLCHDDELEGRRVAFILYLVPPWQSSDGGTLDLYTTDSNFQPQSIVKSLVPSLNTLVLFEVSPVSFHQVSEVLTEDKCRLSLSGWFHGPSLERPPRHTEAPVQRSPHLPRDETLLLEWVNPVYLDISYQEQIQEEFEDSSEIQLKDFLKEEKFREVSEALRLAQIQWTKRGPPNKRCYEVASLDTLPQCVSACWELLRSEAFFLLLSNFTGLRLHYLCPADEDDEEKDEEKEEKKEQEDLCVCVCVCLSTPVCCGELRRWSHGCYTLLHDGEAARAEYALDLVLPFCSPDWQSDFGGFTCYVANEEDEELLTVYPEDNSLALVYRDKETLKFVKHVNHKSSSDSTNNSTSRALYDFSFVYYE
;
A
#
# COMPACT_ATOMS: atom_id res chain seq x y z
N MET A 1 15.68 -86.67 -18.67
CA MET A 1 16.45 -86.28 -19.87
C MET A 1 17.34 -85.11 -19.52
N ALA A 2 18.59 -85.15 -19.99
CA ALA A 2 19.66 -84.24 -19.62
C ALA A 2 19.59 -82.88 -20.32
N SER A 3 19.99 -81.80 -19.63
CA SER A 3 20.97 -80.86 -20.18
C SER A 3 21.49 -79.87 -19.13
N LYS A 4 22.82 -79.85 -18.99
CA LYS A 4 23.62 -78.82 -18.32
C LYS A 4 23.73 -77.59 -19.23
N ARG A 5 23.67 -76.38 -18.67
CA ARG A 5 24.38 -75.18 -19.17
C ARG A 5 24.99 -74.38 -18.01
N ARG A 6 26.17 -73.82 -18.28
CA ARG A 6 27.17 -73.19 -17.41
C ARG A 6 26.76 -71.77 -16.94
N PRO A 7 27.44 -71.21 -15.91
CA PRO A 7 27.18 -69.87 -15.39
C PRO A 7 27.92 -68.81 -16.20
N ASP A 8 27.37 -67.60 -16.31
CA ASP A 8 28.15 -66.45 -16.77
C ASP A 8 27.73 -65.12 -16.12
N GLU A 9 28.78 -64.34 -15.87
CA GLU A 9 28.88 -62.87 -15.76
C GLU A 9 28.21 -62.08 -14.62
N SER A 10 29.08 -61.77 -13.64
CA SER A 10 29.31 -60.46 -13.02
C SER A 10 28.35 -59.30 -13.39
N ARG A 11 27.51 -58.91 -12.43
CA ARG A 11 26.99 -57.53 -12.32
C ARG A 11 27.75 -56.78 -11.23
N VAL A 12 28.67 -55.93 -11.68
CA VAL A 12 29.23 -54.83 -10.88
C VAL A 12 28.06 -53.94 -10.44
N THR A 13 27.79 -53.91 -9.14
CA THR A 13 26.85 -52.96 -8.55
C THR A 13 27.57 -51.64 -8.37
N GLU A 14 27.28 -50.67 -9.25
CA GLU A 14 27.60 -49.27 -9.02
C GLU A 14 26.92 -48.82 -7.73
N LYS A 15 27.73 -48.66 -6.67
CA LYS A 15 27.30 -47.98 -5.45
C LYS A 15 27.03 -46.52 -5.79
N LYS A 16 25.75 -46.17 -6.00
CA LYS A 16 25.26 -44.80 -5.82
C LYS A 16 25.67 -44.33 -4.43
N ARG A 17 26.73 -43.51 -4.35
CA ARG A 17 27.06 -42.75 -3.15
C ARG A 17 25.86 -41.85 -2.85
N LYS A 18 25.05 -42.22 -1.85
CA LYS A 18 24.14 -41.28 -1.18
C LYS A 18 24.99 -40.10 -0.72
N LYS A 19 24.86 -38.95 -1.38
CA LYS A 19 25.42 -37.68 -0.92
C LYS A 19 24.78 -37.44 0.46
N LYS A 20 25.56 -37.64 1.51
CA LYS A 20 25.14 -37.35 2.89
C LYS A 20 24.85 -35.85 2.89
N ASN A 21 23.59 -35.44 3.09
CA ASN A 21 23.23 -34.03 3.26
C ASN A 21 23.90 -33.54 4.54
N CYS A 22 25.15 -33.10 4.43
CA CYS A 22 25.83 -32.37 5.47
C CYS A 22 25.37 -30.92 5.32
N VAL A 23 24.80 -30.36 6.40
CA VAL A 23 24.50 -28.93 6.47
C VAL A 23 25.83 -28.18 6.44
N GLU A 24 25.96 -27.18 5.59
CA GLU A 24 27.15 -26.34 5.55
C GLU A 24 27.09 -25.34 6.71
N THR A 25 28.19 -25.17 7.45
CA THR A 25 28.18 -24.28 8.62
C THR A 25 28.40 -22.83 8.19
N ALA A 26 27.44 -21.96 8.45
CA ALA A 26 27.60 -20.52 8.25
C ALA A 26 28.46 -19.92 9.37
N GLU A 27 29.67 -19.49 9.05
CA GLU A 27 30.53 -18.72 9.94
C GLU A 27 30.05 -17.25 9.96
N LEU A 28 29.80 -16.73 11.16
CA LEU A 28 29.41 -15.33 11.36
C LEU A 28 30.66 -14.48 11.56
N THR A 29 30.55 -13.18 11.30
CA THR A 29 31.60 -12.21 11.61
C THR A 29 32.06 -12.30 13.06
N SER A 30 33.35 -12.03 13.30
CA SER A 30 33.99 -12.06 14.62
C SER A 30 33.35 -11.09 15.62
N VAL A 31 32.60 -10.10 15.13
CA VAL A 31 31.78 -9.17 15.91
C VAL A 31 30.85 -9.91 16.89
N VAL A 32 30.32 -11.09 16.50
CA VAL A 32 29.38 -11.86 17.31
C VAL A 32 30.08 -12.62 18.45
N GLU A 33 31.40 -12.84 18.36
CA GLU A 33 32.19 -13.58 19.35
C GLU A 33 32.94 -12.68 20.33
N ASP A 34 33.04 -11.37 20.04
CA ASP A 34 33.70 -10.39 20.90
C ASP A 34 32.80 -9.93 22.06
N GLU A 35 33.07 -10.46 23.26
CA GLU A 35 32.34 -10.11 24.50
C GLU A 35 32.60 -8.67 25.01
N GLN A 36 33.68 -8.02 24.59
CA GLN A 36 33.89 -6.60 24.90
C GLN A 36 33.00 -5.74 24.00
N LEU A 37 33.00 -6.05 22.70
CA LEU A 37 32.13 -5.41 21.71
C LEU A 37 30.66 -5.57 22.07
N LYS A 38 30.22 -6.80 22.39
CA LYS A 38 28.84 -7.07 22.82
C LYS A 38 28.41 -6.20 24.02
N ARG A 39 29.28 -6.02 25.01
CA ARG A 39 29.00 -5.15 26.17
C ARG A 39 28.89 -3.68 25.77
N ALA A 40 29.77 -3.21 24.89
CA ALA A 40 29.72 -1.83 24.40
C ALA A 40 28.46 -1.56 23.57
N VAL A 41 28.08 -2.47 22.68
CA VAL A 41 26.85 -2.35 21.88
C VAL A 41 25.61 -2.39 22.78
N ARG A 42 25.58 -3.27 23.79
CA ARG A 42 24.50 -3.30 24.79
C ARG A 42 24.35 -1.97 25.52
N GLU A 43 25.46 -1.41 25.99
CA GLU A 43 25.46 -0.12 26.69
C GLU A 43 24.93 0.98 25.77
N ALA A 44 25.48 1.07 24.55
CA ALA A 44 25.09 2.05 23.55
C ALA A 44 23.61 1.93 23.14
N TRP A 45 23.09 0.71 22.98
CA TRP A 45 21.68 0.47 22.69
C TRP A 45 20.78 0.96 23.83
N SER A 46 21.14 0.66 25.08
CA SER A 46 20.36 1.07 26.25
C SER A 46 20.37 2.59 26.46
N GLN A 47 21.50 3.25 26.18
CA GLN A 47 21.67 4.69 26.32
C GLN A 47 21.20 5.46 25.09
N ARG A 48 20.77 4.76 24.03
CA ARG A 48 20.41 5.32 22.72
C ARG A 48 21.51 6.21 22.13
N THR A 49 22.76 5.76 22.23
CA THR A 49 23.92 6.47 21.70
C THR A 49 24.48 5.76 20.48
N HIS A 50 24.99 6.53 19.52
CA HIS A 50 25.72 5.97 18.39
C HIS A 50 26.97 5.20 18.85
N TYR A 51 27.23 4.06 18.22
CA TYR A 51 28.42 3.26 18.45
C TYR A 51 28.89 2.60 17.15
N SER A 52 30.19 2.64 16.86
CA SER A 52 30.75 2.00 15.68
C SER A 52 32.10 1.38 15.99
N GLN A 53 32.30 0.13 15.59
CA GLN A 53 33.57 -0.59 15.69
C GLN A 53 33.65 -1.67 14.61
N GLY A 54 34.69 -1.61 13.79
CA GLY A 54 34.92 -2.56 12.70
C GLY A 54 33.77 -2.53 11.69
N ASP A 55 33.17 -3.69 11.44
CA ASP A 55 32.05 -3.84 10.51
C ASP A 55 30.68 -3.54 11.13
N LEU A 56 30.60 -3.25 12.44
CA LEU A 56 29.36 -2.95 13.15
C LEU A 56 29.18 -1.44 13.36
N GLU A 57 27.97 -0.96 13.07
CA GLU A 57 27.54 0.41 13.27
C GLU A 57 26.12 0.42 13.85
N LEU A 58 25.95 0.95 15.05
CA LEU A 58 24.69 1.19 15.72
C LEU A 58 24.40 2.70 15.69
N ASP A 59 23.27 3.07 15.12
CA ASP A 59 22.73 4.41 15.19
C ASP A 59 21.34 4.34 15.85
N CYS A 60 20.95 5.42 16.52
CA CYS A 60 19.71 5.50 17.29
C CYS A 60 18.73 6.54 16.73
N HIS A 61 19.09 7.24 15.65
CA HIS A 61 18.21 8.18 14.96
C HIS A 61 17.83 7.66 13.56
N PRO A 62 16.53 7.60 13.19
CA PRO A 62 15.35 8.03 13.94
C PRO A 62 14.94 7.08 15.08
N PHE A 63 15.38 5.82 15.01
CA PHE A 63 15.21 4.80 16.03
C PHE A 63 16.44 3.87 16.04
N PRO A 64 16.66 3.06 17.10
CA PRO A 64 17.77 2.10 17.17
C PRO A 64 17.79 1.12 16.00
N HIS A 65 18.84 1.21 15.19
CA HIS A 65 19.11 0.31 14.08
C HIS A 65 20.61 0.04 13.97
N CYS A 66 20.96 -1.20 13.65
CA CYS A 66 22.33 -1.68 13.59
C CYS A 66 22.62 -2.24 12.21
N ILE A 67 23.79 -1.91 11.69
CA ILE A 67 24.33 -2.33 10.39
C ILE A 67 25.58 -3.16 10.68
N ILE A 68 25.60 -4.40 10.20
CA ILE A 68 26.73 -5.31 10.31
C ILE A 68 27.17 -5.70 8.90
N ARG A 69 28.29 -5.15 8.47
CA ARG A 69 28.91 -5.46 7.17
C ARG A 69 29.64 -6.81 7.27
N ASN A 70 29.88 -7.45 6.12
CA ASN A 70 30.59 -8.73 6.04
C ASN A 70 30.03 -9.78 7.02
N PHE A 71 28.70 -9.87 7.13
CA PHE A 71 28.03 -10.62 8.20
C PHE A 71 28.40 -12.11 8.20
N LEU A 72 28.50 -12.71 7.02
CA LEU A 72 28.97 -14.07 6.80
C LEU A 72 30.46 -14.07 6.47
N GLY A 73 31.25 -14.86 7.19
CA GLY A 73 32.72 -14.85 7.10
C GLY A 73 33.30 -15.52 5.85
N SER A 74 32.51 -16.30 5.11
CA SER A 74 32.96 -17.03 3.91
C SER A 74 32.29 -16.50 2.65
N GLU A 75 33.06 -15.90 1.74
CA GLU A 75 32.58 -15.45 0.43
C GLU A 75 31.99 -16.60 -0.39
N THR A 76 32.62 -17.78 -0.35
CA THR A 76 32.11 -18.97 -1.04
C THR A 76 30.76 -19.41 -0.49
N PHE A 77 30.53 -19.27 0.82
CA PHE A 77 29.21 -19.55 1.41
C PHE A 77 28.17 -18.56 0.90
N VAL A 78 28.49 -17.26 0.83
CA VAL A 78 27.60 -16.21 0.31
C VAL A 78 27.21 -16.48 -1.14
N GLU A 79 28.16 -16.81 -2.01
CA GLU A 79 27.90 -17.13 -3.43
C GLU A 79 27.00 -18.36 -3.59
N ASN A 80 27.26 -19.40 -2.82
CA ASN A 80 26.46 -20.64 -2.88
C ASN A 80 25.06 -20.43 -2.30
N LEU A 81 24.93 -19.65 -1.22
CA LEU A 81 23.64 -19.26 -0.65
C LEU A 81 22.82 -18.48 -1.69
N GLN A 82 23.43 -17.47 -2.33
CA GLN A 82 22.78 -16.69 -3.39
C GLN A 82 22.29 -17.61 -4.53
N ARG A 83 23.11 -18.59 -4.94
CA ARG A 83 22.75 -19.58 -5.95
C ARG A 83 21.57 -20.47 -5.53
N GLU A 84 21.56 -20.95 -4.29
CA GLU A 84 20.44 -21.74 -3.75
C GLU A 84 19.14 -20.90 -3.73
N LEU A 85 19.22 -19.65 -3.29
CA LEU A 85 18.06 -18.74 -3.19
C LEU A 85 17.50 -18.35 -4.56
N LEU A 86 18.36 -18.03 -5.54
CA LEU A 86 17.93 -17.73 -6.90
C LEU A 86 17.29 -18.94 -7.60
N GLY A 87 17.59 -20.16 -7.14
CA GLY A 87 16.97 -21.39 -7.62
C GLY A 87 15.60 -21.69 -7.01
N LEU A 88 15.10 -20.88 -6.07
CA LEU A 88 13.77 -21.04 -5.48
C LEU A 88 12.68 -20.55 -6.44
N ASN A 89 11.46 -21.03 -6.20
CA ASN A 89 10.27 -20.43 -6.80
C ASN A 89 9.94 -19.13 -6.07
N PHE A 90 9.56 -18.13 -6.84
CA PHE A 90 9.11 -16.85 -6.33
C PHE A 90 7.69 -16.57 -6.82
N HIS A 91 6.87 -16.04 -5.93
CA HIS A 91 5.49 -15.67 -6.17
C HIS A 91 5.36 -14.16 -6.12
N GLU A 92 4.66 -13.59 -7.08
CA GLU A 92 4.33 -12.17 -7.05
C GLU A 92 3.42 -11.87 -5.86
N LYS A 93 3.75 -10.82 -5.14
CA LYS A 93 2.97 -10.30 -4.02
C LYS A 93 2.71 -8.84 -4.29
N SER A 94 1.43 -8.48 -4.37
CA SER A 94 0.99 -7.13 -4.67
C SER A 94 -0.28 -6.83 -3.87
N ASN A 95 -0.24 -5.74 -3.11
CA ASN A 95 -1.39 -5.13 -2.45
C ASN A 95 -1.19 -3.60 -2.42
N ASP A 96 -1.98 -2.86 -1.67
CA ASP A 96 -1.79 -1.42 -1.49
C ASP A 96 -0.36 -1.04 -1.02
N LEU A 97 0.18 -1.77 -0.04
CA LEU A 97 1.44 -1.49 0.62
C LEU A 97 2.68 -1.85 -0.22
N TYR A 98 2.61 -2.91 -1.03
CA TYR A 98 3.79 -3.43 -1.70
C TYR A 98 3.53 -4.03 -3.08
N LYS A 99 4.62 -4.16 -3.83
CA LYS A 99 4.73 -4.99 -5.03
C LYS A 99 6.15 -5.54 -5.10
N PHE A 100 6.32 -6.86 -4.98
CA PHE A 100 7.60 -7.55 -5.13
C PHE A 100 7.38 -9.05 -5.29
N LYS A 101 8.46 -9.82 -5.39
CA LYS A 101 8.39 -11.29 -5.46
C LYS A 101 8.95 -11.94 -4.19
N GLN A 102 8.23 -12.88 -3.60
CA GLN A 102 8.64 -13.58 -2.38
C GLN A 102 8.76 -15.08 -2.62
N SER A 103 9.77 -15.73 -2.03
CA SER A 103 9.84 -17.19 -2.00
C SER A 103 8.83 -17.78 -1.02
N ASP A 104 8.65 -19.10 -1.06
CA ASP A 104 8.09 -19.82 0.09
C ASP A 104 8.90 -19.52 1.37
N ASP A 105 8.25 -19.71 2.53
CA ASP A 105 8.91 -19.67 3.84
C ASP A 105 10.11 -20.63 3.89
N LEU A 106 11.25 -20.13 4.39
CA LEU A 106 12.50 -20.87 4.43
C LEU A 106 12.66 -21.72 5.70
N LYS A 107 11.69 -21.71 6.61
CA LYS A 107 11.69 -22.48 7.86
C LYS A 107 12.00 -23.97 7.67
N LYS A 108 11.39 -24.60 6.67
CA LYS A 108 11.48 -26.06 6.42
C LYS A 108 12.42 -26.43 5.27
N ARG A 109 13.08 -25.45 4.64
CA ARG A 109 14.02 -25.67 3.53
C ARG A 109 15.26 -26.46 4.00
N THR A 110 15.77 -27.33 3.14
CA THR A 110 16.80 -28.34 3.47
C THR A 110 18.09 -28.22 2.66
N GLU A 111 18.10 -27.29 1.70
CA GLU A 111 19.25 -26.83 0.94
C GLU A 111 20.37 -26.42 1.91
N GLN A 112 21.62 -26.74 1.57
CA GLN A 112 22.70 -26.84 2.55
C GLN A 112 23.06 -25.48 3.16
N HIS A 113 23.09 -24.44 2.34
CA HIS A 113 23.48 -23.09 2.75
C HIS A 113 22.29 -22.37 3.38
N ILE A 114 21.06 -22.58 2.89
CA ILE A 114 19.84 -22.06 3.56
C ILE A 114 19.71 -22.63 4.98
N ALA A 115 19.88 -23.94 5.14
CA ALA A 115 19.83 -24.60 6.45
C ALA A 115 20.97 -24.12 7.38
N GLY A 116 22.17 -23.95 6.82
CA GLY A 116 23.34 -23.43 7.52
C GLY A 116 23.14 -22.02 8.05
N LEU A 117 22.63 -21.11 7.21
CA LEU A 117 22.31 -19.75 7.59
C LEU A 117 21.24 -19.73 8.69
N ARG A 118 20.15 -20.48 8.52
CA ARG A 118 19.06 -20.55 9.50
C ARG A 118 19.57 -20.98 10.88
N ALA A 119 20.46 -21.98 10.93
CA ALA A 119 21.06 -22.43 12.18
C ALA A 119 21.96 -21.37 12.84
N ALA A 120 22.73 -20.62 12.04
CA ALA A 120 23.57 -19.54 12.56
C ALA A 120 22.73 -18.35 13.05
N LEU A 121 21.72 -17.94 12.27
CA LEU A 121 20.90 -16.76 12.54
C LEU A 121 19.98 -16.96 13.74
N PHE A 122 19.17 -18.03 13.77
CA PHE A 122 18.22 -18.29 14.84
C PHE A 122 18.84 -19.07 16.03
N GLY A 123 20.10 -19.47 15.91
CA GLY A 123 20.89 -20.08 16.98
C GLY A 123 21.86 -19.10 17.63
N ARG A 124 23.07 -19.02 17.07
CA ARG A 124 24.18 -18.23 17.62
C ARG A 124 23.86 -16.73 17.65
N PHE A 125 23.42 -16.19 16.51
CA PHE A 125 23.17 -14.75 16.39
C PHE A 125 21.98 -14.29 17.25
N ARG A 126 20.86 -15.02 17.24
CA ARG A 126 19.72 -14.77 18.14
C ARG A 126 20.17 -14.68 19.62
N SER A 127 21.02 -15.60 20.05
CA SER A 127 21.51 -15.62 21.44
C SER A 127 22.40 -14.41 21.76
N TRP A 128 23.23 -13.99 20.80
CA TRP A 128 24.02 -12.76 20.93
C TRP A 128 23.11 -11.53 21.00
N LEU A 129 22.12 -11.42 20.10
CA LEU A 129 21.18 -10.30 20.00
C LEU A 129 20.31 -10.18 21.26
N GLY A 130 19.78 -11.29 21.79
CA GLY A 130 19.07 -11.28 23.06
C GLY A 130 19.96 -10.78 24.22
N GLY A 131 21.24 -11.13 24.21
CA GLY A 131 22.23 -10.60 25.15
C GLY A 131 22.50 -9.10 25.01
N VAL A 132 22.48 -8.56 23.78
CA VAL A 132 22.61 -7.11 23.51
C VAL A 132 21.39 -6.35 24.00
N LEU A 133 20.19 -6.84 23.69
CA LEU A 133 18.93 -6.20 24.05
C LEU A 133 18.55 -6.40 25.53
N GLY A 134 19.14 -7.40 26.19
CA GLY A 134 18.77 -7.79 27.55
C GLY A 134 17.39 -8.44 27.63
N VAL A 135 16.90 -9.01 26.52
CA VAL A 135 15.62 -9.71 26.44
C VAL A 135 15.83 -11.13 25.89
N GLU A 136 14.98 -12.07 26.31
CA GLU A 136 14.97 -13.40 25.74
C GLU A 136 14.17 -13.40 24.44
N LEU A 137 14.84 -13.74 23.34
CA LEU A 137 14.22 -13.90 22.02
C LEU A 137 13.81 -15.35 21.82
N GLU A 138 12.65 -15.59 21.22
CA GLU A 138 12.14 -16.92 20.94
C GLU A 138 12.94 -17.64 19.84
N PRO A 139 13.02 -18.98 19.87
CA PRO A 139 13.68 -19.77 18.83
C PRO A 139 12.87 -19.86 17.52
N THR A 140 11.73 -19.17 17.43
CA THR A 140 10.84 -19.13 16.26
C THR A 140 11.62 -18.71 15.02
N VAL A 141 11.60 -19.56 14.01
CA VAL A 141 12.19 -19.26 12.70
C VAL A 141 11.13 -18.59 11.84
N ASP A 142 11.41 -17.35 11.46
CA ASP A 142 10.60 -16.50 10.61
C ASP A 142 11.53 -15.79 9.62
N ILE A 143 11.64 -16.34 8.41
CA ILE A 143 12.57 -15.86 7.38
C ILE A 143 12.06 -16.21 5.99
N SER A 144 12.05 -15.22 5.10
CA SER A 144 11.69 -15.37 3.70
C SER A 144 12.77 -14.76 2.80
N CYS A 145 12.79 -15.14 1.53
CA CYS A 145 13.61 -14.50 0.52
C CYS A 145 12.72 -13.56 -0.31
N ALA A 146 13.17 -12.32 -0.50
CA ALA A 146 12.48 -11.33 -1.31
C ALA A 146 13.36 -10.90 -2.49
N ARG A 147 12.71 -10.68 -3.63
CA ARG A 147 13.28 -10.13 -4.85
C ARG A 147 12.49 -8.89 -5.24
N TYR A 148 13.22 -7.79 -5.40
CA TYR A 148 12.70 -6.56 -5.96
C TYR A 148 13.41 -6.30 -7.29
N GLU A 149 12.63 -6.14 -8.34
CA GLU A 149 13.03 -5.78 -9.70
C GLU A 149 12.45 -4.40 -10.05
N TYR A 150 12.68 -3.91 -11.26
CA TYR A 150 12.19 -2.61 -11.69
C TYR A 150 10.71 -2.39 -11.36
N THR A 151 10.38 -1.25 -10.77
CA THR A 151 9.06 -0.84 -10.25
C THR A 151 8.60 -1.48 -8.93
N ASP A 152 9.31 -2.48 -8.42
CA ASP A 152 8.96 -3.10 -7.14
C ASP A 152 9.27 -2.15 -5.97
N VAL A 153 8.40 -2.18 -4.96
CA VAL A 153 8.41 -1.25 -3.80
C VAL A 153 7.76 -1.91 -2.59
N LEU A 154 8.14 -1.47 -1.38
CA LEU A 154 7.41 -1.74 -0.14
C LEU A 154 7.30 -0.42 0.62
N LEU A 155 6.09 0.14 0.71
CA LEU A 155 5.84 1.49 1.21
C LEU A 155 5.95 1.59 2.73
N CYS A 156 5.71 2.79 3.27
CA CYS A 156 5.92 3.12 4.67
C CYS A 156 5.06 2.26 5.63
N HIS A 157 5.71 1.46 6.46
CA HIS A 157 5.11 0.62 7.52
C HIS A 157 6.08 0.52 8.71
N ASP A 158 5.64 -0.06 9.83
CA ASP A 158 6.41 -0.14 11.08
C ASP A 158 6.70 -1.59 11.55
N ASP A 159 6.37 -2.58 10.72
CA ASP A 159 6.47 -4.02 11.00
C ASP A 159 5.62 -4.51 12.18
N GLU A 160 4.58 -3.76 12.55
CA GLU A 160 3.66 -4.10 13.64
C GLU A 160 2.95 -5.44 13.44
N LEU A 161 3.37 -6.45 14.22
CA LEU A 161 2.63 -7.70 14.43
C LEU A 161 3.02 -8.29 15.81
N GLU A 162 2.08 -8.94 16.48
CA GLU A 162 2.33 -9.54 17.80
C GLU A 162 3.51 -10.52 17.78
N GLY A 163 4.38 -10.45 18.79
CA GLY A 163 5.55 -11.31 18.91
C GLY A 163 6.78 -10.83 18.12
N ARG A 164 6.64 -9.98 17.09
CA ARG A 164 7.79 -9.43 16.37
C ARG A 164 8.55 -8.45 17.26
N ARG A 165 9.83 -8.74 17.54
CA ARG A 165 10.68 -7.91 18.41
C ARG A 165 11.76 -7.16 17.64
N VAL A 166 12.43 -7.84 16.71
CA VAL A 166 13.54 -7.28 15.93
C VAL A 166 13.39 -7.70 14.49
N ALA A 167 13.26 -6.73 13.58
CA ALA A 167 13.31 -6.97 12.15
C ALA A 167 14.78 -7.11 11.71
N PHE A 168 15.04 -7.96 10.73
CA PHE A 168 16.36 -8.06 10.11
C PHE A 168 16.24 -8.21 8.59
N ILE A 169 17.26 -7.70 7.89
CA ILE A 169 17.40 -7.80 6.44
C ILE A 169 18.87 -8.10 6.12
N LEU A 170 19.14 -9.23 5.49
CA LEU A 170 20.45 -9.61 4.96
C LEU A 170 20.46 -9.43 3.45
N TYR A 171 21.27 -8.50 2.95
CA TYR A 171 21.36 -8.18 1.54
C TYR A 171 22.32 -9.12 0.79
N LEU A 172 21.84 -9.65 -0.34
CA LEU A 172 22.59 -10.51 -1.27
C LEU A 172 22.56 -9.91 -2.69
N VAL A 173 22.76 -8.60 -2.76
CA VAL A 173 22.66 -7.79 -3.98
C VAL A 173 23.98 -7.77 -4.78
N PRO A 174 23.93 -7.57 -6.11
CA PRO A 174 25.12 -7.16 -6.88
C PRO A 174 25.61 -5.76 -6.44
N PRO A 175 26.70 -5.21 -7.01
CA PRO A 175 27.08 -3.82 -6.77
C PRO A 175 25.89 -2.87 -6.97
N TRP A 176 25.53 -2.14 -5.90
CA TRP A 176 24.33 -1.32 -5.81
C TRP A 176 24.68 0.12 -5.45
N GLN A 177 23.94 1.08 -6.00
CA GLN A 177 24.12 2.51 -5.75
C GLN A 177 22.78 3.16 -5.42
N SER A 178 22.79 4.36 -4.83
CA SER A 178 21.56 5.09 -4.51
C SER A 178 20.66 5.34 -5.73
N SER A 179 21.24 5.52 -6.92
CA SER A 179 20.50 5.71 -8.17
C SER A 179 19.74 4.48 -8.65
N ASP A 180 20.10 3.28 -8.16
CA ASP A 180 19.39 2.04 -8.49
C ASP A 180 18.05 1.93 -7.73
N GLY A 181 17.79 2.82 -6.77
CA GLY A 181 16.64 2.72 -5.88
C GLY A 181 16.78 1.56 -4.89
N GLY A 182 15.67 0.97 -4.44
CA GLY A 182 15.69 -0.17 -3.53
C GLY A 182 16.32 0.10 -2.15
N THR A 183 16.43 1.36 -1.75
CA THR A 183 17.02 1.77 -0.47
C THR A 183 16.10 1.44 0.69
N LEU A 184 16.67 1.16 1.87
CA LEU A 184 15.89 1.08 3.11
C LEU A 184 15.83 2.47 3.73
N ASP A 185 14.68 3.12 3.60
CA ASP A 185 14.45 4.46 4.11
C ASP A 185 13.82 4.40 5.50
N LEU A 186 14.32 5.22 6.44
CA LEU A 186 13.85 5.29 7.82
C LEU A 186 13.23 6.67 8.09
N TYR A 187 12.02 6.66 8.65
CA TYR A 187 11.24 7.86 8.91
C TYR A 187 11.40 8.37 10.34
N THR A 188 11.38 9.69 10.51
CA THR A 188 11.04 10.32 11.81
C THR A 188 9.56 10.19 12.11
N THR A 189 9.20 10.35 13.37
CA THR A 189 7.81 10.46 13.82
C THR A 189 7.50 11.82 14.43
N ASP A 190 6.24 12.22 14.31
CA ASP A 190 5.70 13.42 14.96
C ASP A 190 5.25 13.15 16.42
N SER A 191 4.65 14.15 17.07
CA SER A 191 4.12 14.03 18.44
C SER A 191 2.95 13.04 18.58
N ASN A 192 2.33 12.63 17.47
CA ASN A 192 1.24 11.68 17.41
C ASN A 192 1.72 10.27 17.01
N PHE A 193 3.03 10.03 17.01
CA PHE A 193 3.65 8.77 16.57
C PHE A 193 3.30 8.42 15.10
N GLN A 194 3.09 9.42 14.25
CA GLN A 194 2.91 9.24 12.80
C GLN A 194 4.21 9.53 12.05
N PRO A 195 4.54 8.82 10.96
CA PRO A 195 5.73 9.08 10.18
C PRO A 195 5.66 10.46 9.51
N GLN A 196 6.79 11.16 9.45
CA GLN A 196 6.87 12.51 8.89
C GLN A 196 7.76 12.61 7.66
N SER A 197 9.06 12.33 7.82
CA SER A 197 10.06 12.50 6.76
C SER A 197 11.14 11.43 6.83
N ILE A 198 11.64 11.02 5.66
CA ILE A 198 12.82 10.16 5.55
C ILE A 198 14.03 10.96 6.02
N VAL A 199 14.74 10.47 7.03
CA VAL A 199 15.97 11.09 7.56
C VAL A 199 17.22 10.24 7.33
N LYS A 200 17.03 8.94 7.02
CA LYS A 200 18.11 8.03 6.68
C LYS A 200 17.68 7.14 5.53
N SER A 201 18.57 6.95 4.56
CA SER A 201 18.36 6.08 3.41
C SER A 201 19.57 5.17 3.26
N LEU A 202 19.38 3.88 3.50
CA LEU A 202 20.44 2.88 3.53
C LEU A 202 20.49 2.16 2.19
N VAL A 203 21.62 2.32 1.48
CA VAL A 203 21.87 1.62 0.22
C VAL A 203 22.21 0.15 0.53
N PRO A 204 21.52 -0.83 -0.06
CA PRO A 204 21.82 -2.23 0.19
C PRO A 204 23.21 -2.59 -0.38
N SER A 205 23.97 -3.39 0.35
CA SER A 205 25.29 -3.88 -0.10
C SER A 205 25.42 -5.37 0.19
N LEU A 206 26.14 -6.10 -0.66
CA LEU A 206 26.36 -7.53 -0.52
C LEU A 206 26.85 -7.89 0.90
N ASN A 207 26.29 -8.97 1.46
CA ASN A 207 26.67 -9.52 2.76
C ASN A 207 26.57 -8.52 3.93
N THR A 208 25.60 -7.61 3.85
CA THR A 208 25.31 -6.63 4.90
C THR A 208 23.99 -6.97 5.58
N LEU A 209 24.03 -7.15 6.90
CA LEU A 209 22.86 -7.33 7.74
C LEU A 209 22.46 -5.97 8.33
N VAL A 210 21.20 -5.60 8.18
CA VAL A 210 20.58 -4.49 8.93
C VAL A 210 19.54 -5.06 9.86
N LEU A 211 19.47 -4.55 11.09
CA LEU A 211 18.45 -4.92 12.07
C LEU A 211 17.98 -3.71 12.84
N PHE A 212 16.73 -3.73 13.30
CA PHE A 212 16.16 -2.68 14.13
C PHE A 212 15.04 -3.23 15.00
N GLU A 213 14.80 -2.57 16.13
CA GLU A 213 13.73 -2.94 17.06
C GLU A 213 12.37 -2.58 16.49
N VAL A 214 11.44 -3.54 16.46
CA VAL A 214 10.05 -3.30 16.06
C VAL A 214 9.38 -2.52 17.18
N SER A 215 8.88 -1.32 16.86
CA SER A 215 8.31 -0.38 17.82
C SER A 215 7.26 0.51 17.16
N PRO A 216 6.44 1.24 17.93
CA PRO A 216 5.46 2.20 17.39
C PRO A 216 6.05 3.37 16.58
N VAL A 217 7.38 3.45 16.45
CA VAL A 217 8.09 4.51 15.72
C VAL A 217 9.07 3.99 14.68
N SER A 218 9.17 2.67 14.48
CA SER A 218 10.10 2.05 13.54
C SER A 218 9.62 2.11 12.09
N PHE A 219 9.06 3.25 11.68
CA PHE A 219 8.54 3.45 10.34
C PHE A 219 9.67 3.44 9.30
N HIS A 220 9.51 2.61 8.28
CA HIS A 220 10.48 2.43 7.22
C HIS A 220 9.80 1.98 5.92
N GLN A 221 10.54 2.05 4.82
CA GLN A 221 10.12 1.53 3.52
C GLN A 221 11.30 0.96 2.74
N VAL A 222 11.02 0.14 1.73
CA VAL A 222 11.95 -0.13 0.64
C VAL A 222 11.57 0.77 -0.53
N SER A 223 12.40 1.77 -0.83
CA SER A 223 12.17 2.68 -1.96
C SER A 223 12.04 1.88 -3.26
N GLU A 224 11.31 2.43 -4.23
CA GLU A 224 11.15 1.79 -5.53
C GLU A 224 12.52 1.43 -6.14
N VAL A 225 12.62 0.25 -6.76
CA VAL A 225 13.79 -0.15 -7.55
C VAL A 225 13.69 0.48 -8.94
N LEU A 226 14.70 1.26 -9.30
CA LEU A 226 14.74 2.08 -10.52
C LEU A 226 15.62 1.51 -11.63
N THR A 227 16.47 0.52 -11.30
CA THR A 227 17.30 -0.22 -12.26
C THR A 227 16.48 -1.30 -12.96
N GLU A 228 16.61 -1.37 -14.29
CA GLU A 228 15.94 -2.38 -15.12
C GLU A 228 16.70 -3.71 -15.20
N ASP A 229 18.01 -3.69 -14.96
CA ASP A 229 18.92 -4.80 -15.24
C ASP A 229 19.42 -5.54 -13.99
N LYS A 230 19.20 -4.99 -12.79
CA LYS A 230 19.63 -5.60 -11.53
C LYS A 230 18.45 -6.12 -10.71
N CYS A 231 18.74 -7.12 -9.87
CA CYS A 231 17.78 -7.69 -8.93
C CYS A 231 18.25 -7.44 -7.50
N ARG A 232 17.42 -6.77 -6.69
CA ARG A 232 17.65 -6.60 -5.26
C ARG A 232 17.18 -7.85 -4.52
N LEU A 233 18.11 -8.76 -4.25
CA LEU A 233 17.87 -9.98 -3.48
C LEU A 233 18.17 -9.77 -1.99
N SER A 234 17.24 -10.14 -1.13
CA SER A 234 17.44 -10.09 0.33
C SER A 234 16.75 -11.23 1.04
N LEU A 235 17.33 -11.63 2.16
CA LEU A 235 16.64 -12.45 3.17
C LEU A 235 16.15 -11.53 4.27
N SER A 236 14.88 -11.61 4.64
CA SER A 236 14.30 -10.79 5.70
C SER A 236 13.35 -11.59 6.57
N GLY A 237 13.16 -11.11 7.79
CA GLY A 237 12.27 -11.71 8.75
C GLY A 237 12.40 -11.07 10.12
N TRP A 238 11.92 -11.77 11.15
CA TRP A 238 11.85 -11.25 12.50
C TRP A 238 12.40 -12.23 13.52
N PHE A 239 13.10 -11.71 14.52
CA PHE A 239 13.27 -12.40 15.79
C PHE A 239 12.07 -12.10 16.67
N HIS A 240 11.45 -13.17 17.17
CA HIS A 240 10.27 -13.08 18.02
C HIS A 240 10.67 -12.92 19.50
N GLY A 241 9.79 -12.32 20.30
CA GLY A 241 10.00 -12.08 21.73
C GLY A 241 8.87 -11.27 22.35
N PRO A 242 9.02 -10.83 23.61
CA PRO A 242 7.99 -10.07 24.30
C PRO A 242 7.66 -8.76 23.57
N SER A 243 6.39 -8.58 23.19
CA SER A 243 5.90 -7.35 22.52
C SER A 243 6.16 -6.11 23.37
N LEU A 244 6.47 -4.99 22.72
CA LEU A 244 6.51 -3.69 23.38
C LEU A 244 5.11 -3.16 23.68
N GLU A 245 4.98 -2.40 24.77
CA GLU A 245 3.76 -1.62 25.02
C GLU A 245 3.57 -0.59 23.91
N ARG A 246 2.33 -0.50 23.40
CA ARG A 246 1.96 0.44 22.34
C ARG A 246 1.08 1.56 22.88
N PRO A 247 1.30 2.80 22.44
CA PRO A 247 0.37 3.88 22.71
C PRO A 247 -0.96 3.62 21.97
N PRO A 248 -2.07 4.20 22.44
CA PRO A 248 -3.31 4.23 21.69
C PRO A 248 -3.09 4.81 20.29
N ARG A 249 -3.71 4.21 19.28
CA ARG A 249 -3.57 4.64 17.90
C ARG A 249 -4.09 6.07 17.71
N HIS A 250 -3.33 6.87 16.96
CA HIS A 250 -3.77 8.22 16.62
C HIS A 250 -4.98 8.18 15.69
N THR A 251 -5.97 8.99 16.04
CA THR A 251 -7.25 9.08 15.33
C THR A 251 -7.31 10.45 14.62
N GLU A 252 -7.29 10.46 13.29
CA GLU A 252 -7.31 11.71 12.50
C GLU A 252 -8.66 12.41 12.64
N ALA A 253 -8.66 13.75 12.54
CA ALA A 253 -9.91 14.51 12.48
C ALA A 253 -10.74 14.09 11.25
N PRO A 254 -12.08 13.93 11.38
CA PRO A 254 -12.94 13.64 10.23
C PRO A 254 -12.83 14.72 9.16
N VAL A 255 -13.00 14.31 7.89
CA VAL A 255 -13.07 15.25 6.76
C VAL A 255 -14.33 16.08 6.90
N GLN A 256 -14.21 17.40 6.69
CA GLN A 256 -15.35 18.29 6.72
C GLN A 256 -16.27 18.00 5.53
N ARG A 257 -17.54 17.72 5.82
CA ARG A 257 -18.61 17.52 4.84
C ARG A 257 -19.45 18.78 4.71
N SER A 258 -20.10 18.95 3.55
CA SER A 258 -20.95 20.10 3.26
C SER A 258 -22.14 19.69 2.39
N PRO A 259 -23.31 20.32 2.55
CA PRO A 259 -24.43 20.10 1.65
C PRO A 259 -24.14 20.64 0.25
N HIS A 260 -25.06 20.36 -0.68
CA HIS A 260 -25.00 20.88 -2.04
C HIS A 260 -25.03 22.42 -2.09
N LEU A 261 -24.50 22.98 -3.18
CA LEU A 261 -24.61 24.39 -3.53
C LEU A 261 -25.93 24.62 -4.29
N PRO A 262 -26.73 25.65 -3.96
CA PRO A 262 -28.02 25.91 -4.60
C PRO A 262 -27.81 26.45 -6.03
N ARG A 263 -27.65 25.53 -6.97
CA ARG A 263 -27.40 25.76 -8.40
C ARG A 263 -28.34 24.86 -9.20
N ASP A 264 -28.99 25.43 -10.20
CA ASP A 264 -30.03 24.77 -10.97
C ASP A 264 -29.48 23.93 -12.15
N GLU A 265 -30.41 23.32 -12.89
CA GLU A 265 -30.15 22.44 -14.04
C GLU A 265 -29.39 23.11 -15.19
N THR A 266 -29.32 24.45 -15.25
CA THR A 266 -28.59 25.14 -16.32
C THR A 266 -27.12 24.78 -16.32
N LEU A 267 -26.56 24.47 -15.14
CA LEU A 267 -25.18 24.03 -14.99
C LEU A 267 -24.97 22.62 -15.59
N LEU A 268 -25.93 21.71 -15.42
CA LEU A 268 -25.88 20.39 -16.05
C LEU A 268 -25.92 20.52 -17.58
N LEU A 269 -26.86 21.33 -18.09
CA LEU A 269 -27.01 21.57 -19.53
C LEU A 269 -25.79 22.24 -20.14
N GLU A 270 -25.00 23.00 -19.38
CA GLU A 270 -23.76 23.61 -19.86
C GLU A 270 -22.62 22.58 -19.93
N TRP A 271 -22.49 21.70 -18.92
CA TRP A 271 -21.29 20.89 -18.71
C TRP A 271 -21.39 19.42 -19.09
N VAL A 272 -22.53 18.78 -18.82
CA VAL A 272 -22.71 17.33 -18.94
C VAL A 272 -23.06 16.97 -20.37
N ASN A 273 -22.55 15.85 -20.85
CA ASN A 273 -22.90 15.29 -22.14
C ASN A 273 -24.42 15.01 -22.19
N PRO A 274 -25.17 15.55 -23.17
CA PRO A 274 -26.64 15.47 -23.19
C PRO A 274 -27.22 14.06 -23.14
N VAL A 275 -26.46 13.03 -23.54
CA VAL A 275 -26.89 11.63 -23.44
C VAL A 275 -27.21 11.26 -21.98
N TYR A 276 -26.44 11.75 -21.02
CA TYR A 276 -26.63 11.51 -19.59
C TYR A 276 -27.76 12.32 -18.95
N LEU A 277 -28.38 13.22 -19.71
CA LEU A 277 -29.53 14.02 -19.28
C LEU A 277 -30.85 13.46 -19.84
N ASP A 278 -30.79 12.43 -20.69
CA ASP A 278 -31.97 11.71 -21.16
C ASP A 278 -32.51 10.80 -20.07
N ILE A 279 -33.78 10.94 -19.73
CA ILE A 279 -34.43 10.22 -18.62
C ILE A 279 -34.41 8.70 -18.86
N SER A 280 -34.73 8.28 -20.09
CA SER A 280 -34.72 6.85 -20.46
C SER A 280 -33.33 6.24 -20.42
N TYR A 281 -32.27 7.03 -20.58
CA TYR A 281 -30.89 6.58 -20.41
C TYR A 281 -30.46 6.59 -18.93
N GLN A 282 -30.94 7.54 -18.13
CA GLN A 282 -30.76 7.53 -16.67
C GLN A 282 -31.36 6.27 -16.03
N GLU A 283 -32.55 5.85 -16.45
CA GLU A 283 -33.19 4.61 -15.99
C GLU A 283 -32.32 3.37 -16.28
N GLN A 284 -31.69 3.30 -17.46
CA GLN A 284 -30.77 2.20 -17.81
C GLN A 284 -29.49 2.22 -16.96
N ILE A 285 -28.95 3.42 -16.70
CA ILE A 285 -27.78 3.62 -15.83
C ILE A 285 -28.11 3.16 -14.42
N GLN A 286 -29.29 3.51 -13.91
CA GLN A 286 -29.74 3.10 -12.59
C GLN A 286 -29.87 1.58 -12.48
N GLU A 287 -30.48 0.92 -13.46
CA GLU A 287 -30.60 -0.55 -13.49
C GLU A 287 -29.23 -1.23 -13.45
N GLU A 288 -28.27 -0.76 -14.26
CA GLU A 288 -26.89 -1.29 -14.27
C GLU A 288 -26.16 -1.03 -12.94
N PHE A 289 -26.38 0.14 -12.35
CA PHE A 289 -25.77 0.51 -11.07
C PHE A 289 -26.36 -0.28 -9.90
N GLU A 290 -27.67 -0.54 -9.87
CA GLU A 290 -28.31 -1.36 -8.83
C GLU A 290 -27.81 -2.81 -8.87
N ASP A 291 -27.54 -3.35 -10.07
CA ASP A 291 -27.03 -4.71 -10.25
C ASP A 291 -25.58 -4.91 -9.77
N SER A 292 -24.73 -3.89 -9.94
CA SER A 292 -23.27 -4.02 -9.76
C SER A 292 -22.67 -3.09 -8.70
N SER A 293 -23.42 -2.10 -8.22
CA SER A 293 -22.98 -1.02 -7.31
C SER A 293 -21.82 -0.19 -7.86
N GLU A 294 -21.56 -0.24 -9.16
CA GLU A 294 -20.51 0.50 -9.84
C GLU A 294 -20.94 0.84 -11.27
N ILE A 295 -20.47 1.97 -11.80
CA ILE A 295 -20.60 2.25 -13.24
C ILE A 295 -19.52 3.23 -13.69
N GLN A 296 -19.13 3.12 -14.96
CA GLN A 296 -18.17 4.02 -15.59
C GLN A 296 -18.77 4.71 -16.84
N LEU A 297 -19.02 6.01 -16.73
CA LEU A 297 -19.69 6.83 -17.74
C LEU A 297 -18.66 7.59 -18.59
N LYS A 298 -18.44 7.12 -19.82
CA LYS A 298 -17.45 7.69 -20.75
C LYS A 298 -17.91 9.00 -21.40
N ASP A 299 -16.97 9.86 -21.75
CA ASP A 299 -17.24 11.16 -22.36
C ASP A 299 -18.29 11.98 -21.55
N PHE A 300 -18.14 11.97 -20.21
CA PHE A 300 -19.14 12.49 -19.28
C PHE A 300 -19.32 14.00 -19.40
N LEU A 301 -18.22 14.75 -19.42
CA LEU A 301 -18.26 16.17 -19.73
C LEU A 301 -18.31 16.36 -21.25
N LYS A 302 -18.94 17.44 -21.69
CA LYS A 302 -18.83 17.84 -23.09
C LYS A 302 -17.37 18.09 -23.48
N GLU A 303 -17.01 17.71 -24.70
CA GLU A 303 -15.63 17.72 -25.19
C GLU A 303 -14.95 19.09 -25.02
N GLU A 304 -15.68 20.18 -25.28
CA GLU A 304 -15.15 21.54 -25.13
C GLU A 304 -14.79 21.86 -23.67
N LYS A 305 -15.63 21.45 -22.72
CA LYS A 305 -15.41 21.67 -21.28
C LYS A 305 -14.29 20.80 -20.74
N PHE A 306 -14.27 19.52 -21.13
CA PHE A 306 -13.21 18.60 -20.78
C PHE A 306 -11.84 19.14 -21.24
N ARG A 307 -11.74 19.61 -22.49
CA ARG A 307 -10.50 20.18 -23.04
C ARG A 307 -10.06 21.44 -22.30
N GLU A 308 -10.99 22.34 -21.99
CA GLU A 308 -10.70 23.57 -21.23
C GLU A 308 -10.15 23.26 -19.83
N VAL A 309 -10.74 22.30 -19.12
CA VAL A 309 -10.28 21.88 -17.79
C VAL A 309 -8.93 21.17 -17.88
N SER A 310 -8.78 20.22 -18.82
CA SER A 310 -7.52 19.49 -19.05
C SER A 310 -6.35 20.42 -19.40
N GLU A 311 -6.59 21.43 -20.22
CA GLU A 311 -5.58 22.46 -20.53
C GLU A 311 -5.23 23.30 -19.30
N ALA A 312 -6.23 23.74 -18.54
CA ALA A 312 -6.02 24.54 -17.33
C ALA A 312 -5.25 23.77 -16.25
N LEU A 313 -5.56 22.49 -16.02
CA LEU A 313 -4.83 21.65 -15.05
C LEU A 313 -3.34 21.48 -15.41
N ARG A 314 -3.01 21.47 -16.71
CA ARG A 314 -1.63 21.34 -17.21
C ARG A 314 -0.87 22.66 -17.23
N LEU A 315 -1.51 23.77 -17.60
CA LEU A 315 -0.84 25.03 -17.89
C LEU A 315 -0.95 26.07 -16.78
N ALA A 316 -1.98 26.00 -15.95
CA ALA A 316 -2.20 27.02 -14.92
C ALA A 316 -1.32 26.79 -13.69
N GLN A 317 -0.99 27.89 -13.03
CA GLN A 317 -0.27 27.86 -11.77
C GLN A 317 -1.24 27.61 -10.60
N ILE A 318 -1.63 26.35 -10.42
CA ILE A 318 -2.40 25.90 -9.26
C ILE A 318 -1.44 25.67 -8.09
N GLN A 319 -1.81 26.12 -6.89
CA GLN A 319 -1.06 25.81 -5.68
C GLN A 319 -1.42 24.39 -5.20
N TRP A 320 -0.44 23.51 -5.22
CA TRP A 320 -0.56 22.12 -4.76
C TRP A 320 0.07 21.94 -3.38
N THR A 321 -0.58 21.15 -2.52
CA THR A 321 -0.05 20.81 -1.19
C THR A 321 0.01 19.30 -1.03
N LYS A 322 1.17 18.78 -0.61
CA LYS A 322 1.35 17.36 -0.34
C LYS A 322 0.52 16.91 0.87
N ARG A 323 -0.23 15.83 0.70
CA ARG A 323 -1.00 15.15 1.75
C ARG A 323 -0.23 13.95 2.28
N GLY A 324 -0.30 13.77 3.60
CA GLY A 324 0.29 12.67 4.35
C GLY A 324 -0.67 12.17 5.43
N PRO A 325 -0.18 11.42 6.45
CA PRO A 325 1.20 10.94 6.61
C PRO A 325 1.56 9.77 5.67
N PRO A 326 2.87 9.47 5.46
CA PRO A 326 3.33 8.46 4.49
C PRO A 326 2.83 7.02 4.70
N ASN A 327 2.45 6.63 5.92
CA ASN A 327 1.83 5.31 6.20
C ASN A 327 0.34 5.25 5.83
N LYS A 328 -0.22 6.32 5.24
CA LYS A 328 -1.62 6.40 4.85
C LYS A 328 -1.79 6.90 3.42
N ARG A 329 -1.03 7.94 3.06
CA ARG A 329 -1.18 8.62 1.78
C ARG A 329 0.04 9.45 1.41
N CYS A 330 0.25 9.61 0.12
CA CYS A 330 1.26 10.48 -0.47
C CYS A 330 0.72 10.95 -1.82
N TYR A 331 0.09 12.11 -1.87
CA TYR A 331 -0.37 12.73 -3.13
C TYR A 331 -0.50 14.23 -2.92
N GLU A 332 -0.90 14.98 -3.94
CA GLU A 332 -1.07 16.42 -3.84
C GLU A 332 -2.53 16.82 -4.03
N VAL A 333 -2.95 17.84 -3.27
CA VAL A 333 -4.29 18.43 -3.36
C VAL A 333 -4.18 19.90 -3.72
N ALA A 334 -5.04 20.35 -4.62
CA ALA A 334 -5.10 21.74 -5.04
C ALA A 334 -5.70 22.63 -3.94
N SER A 335 -5.17 23.84 -3.80
CA SER A 335 -5.83 24.91 -3.05
C SER A 335 -6.99 25.49 -3.87
N LEU A 336 -8.19 25.46 -3.29
CA LEU A 336 -9.41 25.96 -3.93
C LEU A 336 -9.32 27.45 -4.29
N ASP A 337 -8.57 28.25 -3.52
CA ASP A 337 -8.39 29.69 -3.75
C ASP A 337 -7.57 30.02 -5.00
N THR A 338 -6.88 29.03 -5.57
CA THR A 338 -5.98 29.19 -6.72
C THR A 338 -6.47 28.53 -8.00
N LEU A 339 -7.69 27.98 -7.97
CA LEU A 339 -8.24 27.28 -9.14
C LEU A 339 -8.55 28.26 -10.28
N PRO A 340 -8.15 27.92 -11.52
CA PRO A 340 -8.63 28.63 -12.71
C PRO A 340 -10.15 28.59 -12.81
N GLN A 341 -10.75 29.59 -13.44
CA GLN A 341 -12.21 29.74 -13.51
C GLN A 341 -12.93 28.49 -14.05
N CYS A 342 -12.41 27.84 -15.10
CA CYS A 342 -13.02 26.62 -15.65
C CYS A 342 -12.93 25.44 -14.67
N VAL A 343 -11.81 25.29 -13.96
CA VAL A 343 -11.61 24.24 -12.95
C VAL A 343 -12.51 24.48 -11.74
N SER A 344 -12.65 25.74 -11.30
CA SER A 344 -13.58 26.14 -10.23
C SER A 344 -15.04 25.90 -10.63
N ALA A 345 -15.39 26.15 -11.89
CA ALA A 345 -16.75 25.89 -12.37
C ALA A 345 -17.06 24.39 -12.46
N CYS A 346 -16.09 23.57 -12.87
CA CYS A 346 -16.20 22.11 -12.82
C CYS A 346 -16.34 21.60 -11.37
N TRP A 347 -15.60 22.20 -10.43
CA TRP A 347 -15.76 21.92 -9.00
C TRP A 347 -17.15 22.29 -8.48
N GLU A 348 -17.69 23.45 -8.89
CA GLU A 348 -19.06 23.88 -8.55
C GLU A 348 -20.12 22.94 -9.14
N LEU A 349 -19.92 22.41 -10.35
CA LEU A 349 -20.80 21.40 -10.96
C LEU A 349 -20.95 20.18 -10.05
N LEU A 350 -19.84 19.56 -9.66
CA LEU A 350 -19.85 18.34 -8.83
C LEU A 350 -20.43 18.60 -7.42
N ARG A 351 -20.49 19.85 -6.97
CA ARG A 351 -21.10 20.24 -5.69
C ARG A 351 -22.52 20.79 -5.80
N SER A 352 -23.07 20.92 -7.00
CA SER A 352 -24.37 21.57 -7.22
C SER A 352 -25.55 20.71 -6.79
N GLU A 353 -26.62 21.36 -6.36
CA GLU A 353 -27.92 20.73 -6.05
C GLU A 353 -28.43 19.89 -7.22
N ALA A 354 -28.37 20.44 -8.44
CA ALA A 354 -28.72 19.72 -9.66
C ALA A 354 -27.89 18.45 -9.88
N PHE A 355 -26.59 18.47 -9.54
CA PHE A 355 -25.74 17.28 -9.67
C PHE A 355 -26.03 16.22 -8.61
N PHE A 356 -26.38 16.61 -7.39
CA PHE A 356 -26.85 15.66 -6.38
C PHE A 356 -28.12 14.94 -6.85
N LEU A 357 -29.06 15.67 -7.45
CA LEU A 357 -30.26 15.07 -8.05
C LEU A 357 -29.92 14.15 -9.23
N LEU A 358 -28.97 14.53 -10.08
CA LEU A 358 -28.51 13.68 -11.18
C LEU A 358 -27.90 12.36 -10.67
N LEU A 359 -27.07 12.41 -9.62
CA LEU A 359 -26.50 11.22 -9.00
C LEU A 359 -27.58 10.32 -8.40
N SER A 360 -28.61 10.90 -7.77
CA SER A 360 -29.76 10.12 -7.32
C SER A 360 -30.43 9.37 -8.46
N ASN A 361 -30.65 10.03 -9.59
CA ASN A 361 -31.24 9.37 -10.76
C ASN A 361 -30.35 8.27 -11.36
N PHE A 362 -29.03 8.36 -11.21
CA PHE A 362 -28.11 7.31 -11.69
C PHE A 362 -27.98 6.12 -10.75
N THR A 363 -28.29 6.29 -9.48
CA THR A 363 -27.87 5.32 -8.45
C THR A 363 -28.99 4.79 -7.59
N GLY A 364 -30.19 5.39 -7.66
CA GLY A 364 -31.29 5.13 -6.74
C GLY A 364 -31.07 5.73 -5.34
N LEU A 365 -29.87 6.21 -5.01
CA LEU A 365 -29.55 6.77 -3.69
C LEU A 365 -30.25 8.10 -3.45
N ARG A 366 -30.63 8.36 -2.20
CA ARG A 366 -31.35 9.56 -1.78
C ARG A 366 -30.43 10.73 -1.46
N LEU A 367 -29.69 11.19 -2.47
CA LEU A 367 -28.83 12.37 -2.39
C LEU A 367 -29.59 13.71 -2.57
N HIS A 368 -30.89 13.67 -2.87
CA HIS A 368 -31.71 14.86 -3.02
C HIS A 368 -33.13 14.69 -2.45
N TYR A 369 -33.72 15.77 -1.92
CA TYR A 369 -35.04 15.74 -1.28
C TYR A 369 -36.22 15.59 -2.26
N LEU A 370 -35.98 15.72 -3.57
CA LEU A 370 -36.98 15.52 -4.62
C LEU A 370 -37.10 14.05 -5.06
N CYS A 371 -36.21 13.18 -4.60
CA CYS A 371 -36.26 11.76 -4.91
C CYS A 371 -37.38 11.10 -4.08
N PRO A 372 -38.22 10.24 -4.69
CA PRO A 372 -39.23 9.47 -3.98
C PRO A 372 -38.61 8.65 -2.84
N ALA A 373 -39.36 8.40 -1.77
CA ALA A 373 -38.95 7.41 -0.76
C ALA A 373 -39.20 6.01 -1.33
N ASP A 374 -38.33 5.06 -1.00
CA ASP A 374 -38.54 3.65 -1.36
C ASP A 374 -39.78 3.09 -0.65
N GLU A 375 -40.54 2.20 -1.32
CA GLU A 375 -41.70 1.53 -0.74
C GLU A 375 -41.35 0.74 0.56
N ASP A 376 -40.08 0.32 0.70
CA ASP A 376 -39.55 -0.36 1.89
C ASP A 376 -39.40 0.55 3.13
N ASP A 377 -39.31 1.87 2.93
CA ASP A 377 -39.36 2.83 4.03
C ASP A 377 -40.81 3.04 4.52
N GLU A 378 -41.81 2.83 3.65
CA GLU A 378 -43.22 2.86 4.02
C GLU A 378 -43.61 1.64 4.89
N GLU A 379 -43.05 0.44 4.65
CA GLU A 379 -43.32 -0.74 5.50
C GLU A 379 -42.78 -0.58 6.94
N LYS A 380 -41.63 0.09 7.13
CA LYS A 380 -41.12 0.44 8.46
C LYS A 380 -41.95 1.53 9.15
N ASP A 381 -42.67 2.33 8.37
CA ASP A 381 -43.58 3.35 8.88
C ASP A 381 -44.92 2.74 9.28
N GLU A 382 -45.45 1.74 8.54
CA GLU A 382 -46.65 0.99 8.94
C GLU A 382 -46.44 0.20 10.25
N GLU A 383 -45.28 -0.46 10.44
CA GLU A 383 -44.98 -1.18 11.70
C GLU A 383 -44.79 -0.23 12.92
N LYS A 384 -44.44 1.03 12.68
CA LYS A 384 -44.32 2.05 13.74
C LYS A 384 -45.64 2.74 14.02
N GLU A 385 -46.50 2.91 13.02
CA GLU A 385 -47.86 3.46 13.19
C GLU A 385 -48.76 2.51 13.97
N GLU A 386 -48.69 1.18 13.74
CA GLU A 386 -49.49 0.21 14.52
C GLU A 386 -49.16 0.18 16.03
N LYS A 387 -47.98 0.68 16.43
CA LYS A 387 -47.59 0.79 17.86
C LYS A 387 -47.94 2.12 18.52
N LYS A 388 -48.57 3.06 17.79
CA LYS A 388 -48.87 4.42 18.27
C LYS A 388 -50.35 4.81 18.26
N GLU A 389 -51.27 3.86 18.18
CA GLU A 389 -52.69 4.12 18.47
C GLU A 389 -52.99 4.16 19.98
N GLN A 390 -52.33 5.07 20.71
CA GLN A 390 -52.83 5.64 21.97
C GLN A 390 -51.93 6.79 22.41
N GLU A 391 -52.13 7.97 21.84
CA GLU A 391 -52.18 9.27 22.53
C GLU A 391 -52.23 10.42 21.51
N ASP A 392 -53.41 11.05 21.41
CA ASP A 392 -53.62 12.31 20.71
C ASP A 392 -52.73 13.42 21.29
N LEU A 393 -51.85 14.00 20.48
CA LEU A 393 -51.83 15.46 20.22
C LEU A 393 -50.82 15.78 19.10
N CYS A 394 -51.34 16.47 18.08
CA CYS A 394 -50.66 17.07 16.93
C CYS A 394 -49.25 17.63 17.21
N VAL A 395 -48.24 16.95 16.66
CA VAL A 395 -46.96 17.51 16.21
C VAL A 395 -46.59 16.75 14.94
N CYS A 396 -46.51 17.41 13.78
CA CYS A 396 -45.88 16.84 12.59
C CYS A 396 -44.47 16.39 12.96
N VAL A 397 -44.30 15.09 13.18
CA VAL A 397 -42.97 14.47 13.24
C VAL A 397 -42.52 14.35 11.78
N CYS A 398 -42.00 15.45 11.21
CA CYS A 398 -41.03 15.29 10.14
C CYS A 398 -39.87 14.51 10.75
N VAL A 399 -39.84 13.21 10.48
CA VAL A 399 -38.63 12.40 10.68
C VAL A 399 -37.50 13.19 10.03
N CYS A 400 -36.49 13.54 10.82
CA CYS A 400 -35.38 14.36 10.35
C CYS A 400 -34.60 13.55 9.32
N LEU A 401 -34.99 13.65 8.05
CA LEU A 401 -34.23 13.17 6.92
C LEU A 401 -32.81 13.73 7.04
N SER A 402 -31.80 12.87 6.98
CA SER A 402 -30.42 13.32 6.88
C SER A 402 -30.33 14.27 5.69
N THR A 403 -29.61 15.37 5.89
CA THR A 403 -29.33 16.28 4.78
C THR A 403 -28.16 15.68 4.01
N PRO A 404 -28.32 15.34 2.72
CA PRO A 404 -27.24 14.78 1.94
C PRO A 404 -26.05 15.75 1.90
N VAL A 405 -24.86 15.19 2.03
CA VAL A 405 -23.61 15.96 2.06
C VAL A 405 -22.57 15.32 1.17
N CYS A 406 -21.58 16.12 0.76
CA CYS A 406 -20.38 15.61 0.12
C CYS A 406 -19.11 16.17 0.76
N CYS A 407 -18.01 15.50 0.50
CA CYS A 407 -16.68 16.07 0.55
C CYS A 407 -15.96 15.77 -0.77
N GLY A 408 -14.94 16.55 -1.10
CA GLY A 408 -14.16 16.30 -2.31
C GLY A 408 -12.81 16.98 -2.29
N GLU A 409 -11.97 16.59 -3.23
CA GLU A 409 -10.65 17.14 -3.47
C GLU A 409 -10.28 17.05 -4.95
N LEU A 410 -9.53 18.04 -5.43
CA LEU A 410 -8.87 17.99 -6.73
C LEU A 410 -7.45 17.50 -6.49
N ARG A 411 -7.14 16.30 -6.99
CA ARG A 411 -5.92 15.57 -6.70
C ARG A 411 -4.96 15.62 -7.88
N ARG A 412 -3.66 15.59 -7.57
CA ARG A 412 -2.59 15.36 -8.54
C ARG A 412 -1.77 14.16 -8.11
N TRP A 413 -1.59 13.26 -9.08
CA TRP A 413 -0.85 12.01 -8.98
C TRP A 413 0.34 12.06 -9.92
N SER A 414 1.51 11.77 -9.38
CA SER A 414 2.77 11.63 -10.10
C SER A 414 3.55 10.45 -9.54
N HIS A 415 4.69 10.12 -10.14
CA HIS A 415 5.60 9.10 -9.61
C HIS A 415 5.83 9.24 -8.09
N GLY A 416 5.69 8.13 -7.37
CA GLY A 416 5.79 8.07 -5.91
C GLY A 416 4.50 8.38 -5.15
N CYS A 417 3.39 8.70 -5.85
CA CYS A 417 2.10 8.92 -5.21
C CYS A 417 1.33 7.62 -4.95
N TYR A 418 0.56 7.57 -3.85
CA TYR A 418 -0.22 6.41 -3.43
C TYR A 418 -1.21 6.75 -2.30
N THR A 419 -2.15 5.84 -2.02
CA THR A 419 -2.80 5.71 -0.70
C THR A 419 -2.70 4.28 -0.20
N LEU A 420 -2.86 4.09 1.11
CA LEU A 420 -2.77 2.81 1.81
C LEU A 420 -4.02 2.61 2.65
N LEU A 421 -4.40 1.34 2.78
CA LEU A 421 -5.41 0.91 3.72
C LEU A 421 -4.84 1.03 5.14
N HIS A 422 -5.67 1.50 6.08
CA HIS A 422 -5.27 1.57 7.48
C HIS A 422 -6.45 1.37 8.43
N ASP A 423 -6.19 0.80 9.60
CA ASP A 423 -7.21 0.36 10.56
C ASP A 423 -8.18 1.48 10.99
N GLY A 424 -7.71 2.74 11.00
CA GLY A 424 -8.56 3.90 11.30
C GLY A 424 -9.61 4.21 10.23
N GLU A 425 -9.40 3.79 8.98
CA GLU A 425 -10.36 3.92 7.88
C GLU A 425 -11.38 2.79 7.94
N ALA A 426 -10.92 1.55 8.15
CA ALA A 426 -11.79 0.40 8.37
C ALA A 426 -12.78 0.62 9.51
N ALA A 427 -12.31 1.14 10.66
CA ALA A 427 -13.17 1.45 11.81
C ALA A 427 -14.18 2.58 11.55
N ARG A 428 -14.02 3.33 10.46
CA ARG A 428 -14.87 4.47 10.05
C ARG A 428 -15.58 4.23 8.73
N ALA A 429 -15.49 3.02 8.19
CA ALA A 429 -16.15 2.67 6.96
C ALA A 429 -17.66 2.89 7.13
N GLU A 430 -18.23 3.58 6.15
CA GLU A 430 -19.61 4.05 6.15
C GLU A 430 -20.14 3.96 4.72
N TYR A 431 -21.46 3.84 4.60
CA TYR A 431 -22.13 3.88 3.31
C TYR A 431 -21.85 5.20 2.61
N ALA A 432 -21.37 5.12 1.38
CA ALA A 432 -20.96 6.30 0.63
C ALA A 432 -20.88 6.01 -0.86
N LEU A 433 -21.21 7.01 -1.67
CA LEU A 433 -21.02 6.99 -3.12
C LEU A 433 -19.72 7.71 -3.46
N ASP A 434 -18.73 6.97 -3.95
CA ASP A 434 -17.50 7.53 -4.47
C ASP A 434 -17.66 7.96 -5.93
N LEU A 435 -17.09 9.10 -6.26
CA LEU A 435 -17.00 9.62 -7.62
C LEU A 435 -15.55 9.95 -7.93
N VAL A 436 -15.07 9.46 -9.08
CA VAL A 436 -13.76 9.81 -9.64
C VAL A 436 -13.93 10.28 -11.08
N LEU A 437 -13.48 11.50 -11.37
CA LEU A 437 -13.42 12.05 -12.72
C LEU A 437 -11.97 12.40 -13.07
N PRO A 438 -11.26 11.53 -13.81
CA PRO A 438 -9.85 11.70 -14.12
C PRO A 438 -9.59 12.53 -15.38
N PHE A 439 -8.43 13.19 -15.36
CA PHE A 439 -7.82 14.00 -16.41
C PHE A 439 -6.36 13.57 -16.52
N CYS A 440 -6.10 12.63 -17.42
CA CYS A 440 -4.81 12.01 -17.66
C CYS A 440 -3.91 12.89 -18.53
N SER A 441 -2.60 12.77 -18.33
CA SER A 441 -1.65 13.17 -19.38
C SER A 441 -1.79 12.21 -20.57
N PRO A 442 -1.51 12.67 -21.81
CA PRO A 442 -1.46 11.78 -22.96
C PRO A 442 -0.55 10.57 -22.66
N ASP A 443 -0.99 9.38 -23.06
CA ASP A 443 -0.27 8.09 -22.91
C ASP A 443 -0.14 7.54 -21.47
N TRP A 444 -1.06 7.87 -20.55
CA TRP A 444 -1.13 7.15 -19.26
C TRP A 444 -1.50 5.67 -19.47
N GLN A 445 -0.70 4.76 -18.93
CA GLN A 445 -0.89 3.31 -19.07
C GLN A 445 -1.25 2.68 -17.73
N SER A 446 -2.01 1.59 -17.76
CA SER A 446 -2.45 0.87 -16.56
C SER A 446 -1.28 0.33 -15.72
N ASP A 447 -0.17 -0.02 -16.36
CA ASP A 447 1.02 -0.55 -15.69
C ASP A 447 1.86 0.52 -14.96
N PHE A 448 1.51 1.80 -15.08
CA PHE A 448 2.10 2.89 -14.31
C PHE A 448 1.59 2.94 -12.87
N GLY A 449 0.46 2.27 -12.57
CA GLY A 449 -0.27 2.44 -11.31
C GLY A 449 -1.24 3.62 -11.35
N GLY A 450 -1.62 4.14 -10.18
CA GLY A 450 -2.58 5.25 -10.06
C GLY A 450 -4.05 4.85 -10.26
N PHE A 451 -4.35 3.58 -10.49
CA PHE A 451 -5.72 3.06 -10.47
C PHE A 451 -6.25 2.95 -9.04
N THR A 452 -7.56 3.10 -8.89
CA THR A 452 -8.25 2.92 -7.60
C THR A 452 -8.74 1.49 -7.50
N CYS A 453 -8.37 0.79 -6.43
CA CYS A 453 -8.76 -0.58 -6.15
C CYS A 453 -9.67 -0.60 -4.92
N TYR A 454 -10.78 -1.34 -5.01
CA TYR A 454 -11.72 -1.59 -3.94
C TYR A 454 -11.57 -3.03 -3.46
N VAL A 455 -11.52 -3.22 -2.15
CA VAL A 455 -11.27 -4.52 -1.51
C VAL A 455 -12.25 -4.74 -0.37
N ALA A 456 -12.58 -6.00 -0.12
CA ALA A 456 -13.33 -6.40 1.06
C ALA A 456 -12.44 -6.27 2.31
N ASN A 457 -12.99 -5.74 3.39
CA ASN A 457 -12.30 -5.58 4.67
C ASN A 457 -11.99 -6.97 5.25
N GLU A 458 -10.78 -7.13 5.79
CA GLU A 458 -10.27 -8.40 6.36
C GLU A 458 -10.11 -9.57 5.37
N GLU A 459 -10.30 -9.34 4.07
CA GLU A 459 -10.11 -10.34 3.02
C GLU A 459 -9.02 -9.92 2.02
N ASP A 460 -8.36 -10.89 1.41
CA ASP A 460 -7.41 -10.66 0.29
C ASP A 460 -8.14 -10.55 -1.06
N GLU A 461 -9.45 -10.27 -1.06
CA GLU A 461 -10.31 -10.24 -2.25
C GLU A 461 -10.43 -8.83 -2.82
N GLU A 462 -9.92 -8.68 -4.06
CA GLU A 462 -10.14 -7.49 -4.89
C GLU A 462 -11.55 -7.55 -5.48
N LEU A 463 -12.37 -6.56 -5.13
CA LEU A 463 -13.77 -6.45 -5.59
C LEU A 463 -13.84 -5.75 -6.96
N LEU A 464 -13.12 -4.64 -7.10
CA LEU A 464 -13.17 -3.79 -8.29
C LEU A 464 -11.88 -2.99 -8.46
N THR A 465 -11.45 -2.79 -9.70
CA THR A 465 -10.40 -1.82 -10.04
C THR A 465 -10.87 -0.84 -11.09
N VAL A 466 -10.81 0.46 -10.73
CA VAL A 466 -11.12 1.59 -11.60
C VAL A 466 -9.83 2.17 -12.17
N TYR A 467 -9.64 2.00 -13.48
CA TYR A 467 -8.51 2.56 -14.20
C TYR A 467 -8.77 4.02 -14.59
N PRO A 468 -7.76 4.91 -14.50
CA PRO A 468 -7.91 6.29 -14.95
C PRO A 468 -8.13 6.33 -16.47
N GLU A 469 -9.29 6.79 -16.91
CA GLU A 469 -9.65 6.98 -18.31
C GLU A 469 -10.19 8.39 -18.52
N ASP A 470 -9.58 9.13 -19.45
CA ASP A 470 -9.94 10.54 -19.70
C ASP A 470 -11.44 10.74 -19.89
N ASN A 471 -11.99 11.74 -19.21
CA ASN A 471 -13.40 12.13 -19.30
C ASN A 471 -14.39 11.00 -18.94
N SER A 472 -13.94 10.01 -18.18
CA SER A 472 -14.72 8.83 -17.78
C SER A 472 -15.10 8.94 -16.29
N LEU A 473 -16.35 9.27 -16.00
CA LEU A 473 -16.85 9.44 -14.63
C LEU A 473 -17.14 8.06 -14.04
N ALA A 474 -16.36 7.65 -13.05
CA ALA A 474 -16.60 6.42 -12.30
C ALA A 474 -17.41 6.71 -11.04
N LEU A 475 -18.47 5.93 -10.82
CA LEU A 475 -19.27 5.92 -9.60
C LEU A 475 -19.15 4.53 -8.96
N VAL A 476 -18.88 4.48 -7.66
CA VAL A 476 -18.80 3.22 -6.90
C VAL A 476 -19.47 3.41 -5.55
N TYR A 477 -20.50 2.62 -5.26
CA TYR A 477 -21.13 2.61 -3.95
C TYR A 477 -20.36 1.65 -3.03
N ARG A 478 -19.96 2.16 -1.86
CA ARG A 478 -19.29 1.38 -0.83
C ARG A 478 -20.20 1.19 0.36
N ASP A 479 -20.13 0.00 0.94
CA ASP A 479 -20.68 -0.29 2.26
C ASP A 479 -19.64 -0.13 3.38
N LYS A 480 -19.95 -0.67 4.56
CA LYS A 480 -19.07 -0.64 5.74
C LYS A 480 -17.95 -1.66 5.71
N GLU A 481 -17.99 -2.61 4.78
CA GLU A 481 -16.99 -3.67 4.64
C GLU A 481 -16.13 -3.45 3.40
N THR A 482 -16.37 -2.40 2.63
CA THR A 482 -15.59 -2.05 1.43
C THR A 482 -14.60 -0.93 1.71
N LEU A 483 -13.31 -1.19 1.47
CA LEU A 483 -12.24 -0.21 1.54
C LEU A 483 -11.68 0.07 0.15
N LYS A 484 -10.89 1.14 0.03
CA LYS A 484 -10.23 1.47 -1.25
C LYS A 484 -8.84 2.05 -1.07
N PHE A 485 -8.02 1.90 -2.09
CA PHE A 485 -6.73 2.57 -2.18
C PHE A 485 -6.38 2.93 -3.63
N VAL A 486 -5.49 3.90 -3.80
CA VAL A 486 -4.90 4.26 -5.10
C VAL A 486 -3.51 3.65 -5.16
N LYS A 487 -3.31 2.73 -6.12
CA LYS A 487 -2.06 1.98 -6.26
C LYS A 487 -0.90 2.93 -6.55
N HIS A 488 0.25 2.64 -5.94
CA HIS A 488 1.51 3.35 -6.16
C HIS A 488 1.82 3.62 -7.63
N VAL A 489 2.05 4.91 -7.95
CA VAL A 489 2.48 5.36 -9.28
C VAL A 489 3.98 5.15 -9.44
N ASN A 490 4.38 4.16 -10.23
CA ASN A 490 5.77 3.76 -10.38
C ASN A 490 6.55 4.58 -11.43
N HIS A 491 7.85 4.34 -11.53
CA HIS A 491 8.80 5.09 -12.34
C HIS A 491 8.53 5.02 -13.85
N LYS A 492 7.78 4.02 -14.35
CA LYS A 492 7.39 3.97 -15.77
C LYS A 492 6.55 5.18 -16.21
N SER A 493 5.83 5.79 -15.27
CA SER A 493 5.12 7.06 -15.50
C SER A 493 6.07 8.21 -15.89
N SER A 494 7.36 8.11 -15.54
CA SER A 494 8.38 9.14 -15.76
C SER A 494 9.36 8.84 -16.89
N SER A 495 9.48 7.57 -17.33
CA SER A 495 10.62 7.11 -18.14
C SER A 495 10.52 7.32 -19.66
N ASP A 496 9.49 8.01 -20.19
CA ASP A 496 9.21 8.04 -21.64
C ASP A 496 8.88 9.42 -22.24
N SER A 497 9.30 10.52 -21.61
CA SER A 497 9.15 11.83 -22.24
C SER A 497 10.24 12.03 -23.32
N THR A 498 9.96 11.63 -24.56
CA THR A 498 10.70 12.07 -25.76
C THR A 498 10.79 13.60 -25.90
N ASN A 499 10.00 14.34 -25.12
CA ASN A 499 10.13 15.77 -24.87
C ASN A 499 10.63 16.04 -23.44
N ASN A 500 11.90 16.43 -23.31
CA ASN A 500 12.45 17.02 -22.08
C ASN A 500 11.59 18.21 -21.62
N SER A 501 10.72 18.05 -20.60
CA SER A 501 10.50 19.03 -19.51
C SER A 501 9.28 18.81 -18.61
N THR A 502 8.34 17.90 -18.92
CA THR A 502 7.14 17.72 -18.06
C THR A 502 6.92 16.26 -17.69
N SER A 503 7.07 15.95 -16.40
CA SER A 503 6.66 14.66 -15.81
C SER A 503 5.18 14.42 -16.10
N ARG A 504 4.80 13.19 -16.49
CA ARG A 504 3.39 12.83 -16.67
C ARG A 504 2.69 12.93 -15.33
N ALA A 505 1.53 13.57 -15.34
CA ALA A 505 0.68 13.69 -14.16
C ALA A 505 -0.73 13.21 -14.51
N LEU A 506 -1.37 12.56 -13.56
CA LEU A 506 -2.79 12.28 -13.56
C LEU A 506 -3.44 13.27 -12.59
N TYR A 507 -4.49 13.92 -13.03
CA TYR A 507 -5.34 14.74 -12.18
C TYR A 507 -6.69 14.07 -12.05
N ASP A 508 -7.37 14.25 -10.93
CA ASP A 508 -8.77 13.83 -10.83
C ASP A 508 -9.55 14.73 -9.87
N PHE A 509 -10.85 14.83 -10.12
CA PHE A 509 -11.79 15.27 -9.11
C PHE A 509 -12.29 14.02 -8.39
N SER A 510 -12.02 13.94 -7.08
CA SER A 510 -12.48 12.86 -6.23
C SER A 510 -13.50 13.40 -5.23
N PHE A 511 -14.72 12.90 -5.32
CA PHE A 511 -15.82 13.27 -4.42
C PHE A 511 -16.37 12.03 -3.73
N VAL A 512 -16.92 12.25 -2.54
CA VAL A 512 -17.66 11.24 -1.78
C VAL A 512 -18.97 11.87 -1.34
N TYR A 513 -20.09 11.22 -1.67
CA TYR A 513 -21.44 11.65 -1.34
C TYR A 513 -22.05 10.72 -0.29
N TYR A 514 -22.89 11.30 0.56
CA TYR A 514 -23.55 10.65 1.67
C TYR A 514 -25.03 11.07 1.68
N GLU A 515 -25.91 10.12 1.93
CA GLU A 515 -27.35 10.34 2.14
C GLU A 515 -27.66 11.10 3.44
#